data_AF-A0A2J8V1N9-F1
#
_entry.id   AF-A0A2J8V1N9-F1
#
_cell.length_a   1.000
_cell.length_b   1.000
_cell.length_c   1.000
_cell.angle_alpha   90.00
_cell.angle_beta   90.00
_cell.angle_gamma   90.00
#
_symmetry.space_group_name_H-M   'P 1'
#
loop_
_entity.id
_entity.type
_entity.pdbx_description
1 polymer ?
#
loop_
_entity_poly.entity_id
_entity_poly.type
_entity_poly.pdbx_seq_one_letter_code
_entity_poly.pdbx_strand_id
1 'polypeptide(L)'
;MEWDNGTGQALGLPPTTCVYRENFKQLLLPPVYSAVLAAGLPLNICVITQICTSRRALTRTAVYTLNLALADLLYACSLPLLIYNYAQGDHWPFGDFACRLVRFLFYANLHGSILFLTCISFQRYLGICHPLAPWHKRGGRRAAWLVCVAVWLAVTTQCLPTAIFAATGIQRNRTVCYDLSPPALATHYMPYGMALTVIGFLLPFAALLACYCLLARRLCRQDGPAEPVAQERRGKAARMAVVVA
;
A
#
# COMPACT_ATOMS: atom_id res chain seq x y z
N MET A 1 1.57 -29.37 -16.38
CA MET A 1 3.00 -29.38 -16.74
C MET A 1 3.19 -30.70 -17.43
N GLU A 2 3.42 -30.69 -18.73
CA GLU A 2 3.86 -31.86 -19.48
C GLU A 2 5.12 -31.42 -20.20
N TRP A 3 6.23 -32.06 -19.85
CA TRP A 3 7.45 -32.03 -20.62
C TRP A 3 7.46 -33.35 -21.37
N ASP A 4 7.09 -33.31 -22.64
CA ASP A 4 7.26 -34.48 -23.50
C ASP A 4 8.71 -34.50 -23.96
N ASN A 5 9.51 -35.37 -23.35
CA ASN A 5 10.82 -35.72 -23.86
C ASN A 5 10.80 -37.22 -24.09
N GLY A 6 10.44 -37.60 -25.32
CA GLY A 6 10.45 -38.98 -25.74
C GLY A 6 11.86 -39.56 -25.63
N THR A 7 12.08 -40.44 -24.66
CA THR A 7 12.86 -41.68 -24.79
C THR A 7 12.80 -42.47 -23.49
N GLY A 8 12.41 -43.74 -23.59
CA GLY A 8 12.83 -44.79 -22.65
C GLY A 8 11.92 -45.02 -21.44
N GLN A 9 11.11 -46.07 -21.50
CA GLN A 9 10.59 -46.75 -20.32
C GLN A 9 11.76 -47.17 -19.41
N ALA A 10 11.85 -46.57 -18.23
CA ALA A 10 12.66 -47.08 -17.11
C ALA A 10 11.82 -47.04 -15.83
N LEU A 11 11.79 -48.19 -15.15
CA LEU A 11 10.99 -48.49 -13.97
C LEU A 11 11.25 -47.51 -12.80
N GLY A 12 10.17 -47.08 -12.13
CA GLY A 12 10.16 -46.95 -10.66
C GLY A 12 10.58 -45.62 -10.01
N LEU A 13 10.68 -44.50 -10.73
CA LEU A 13 10.76 -43.19 -10.08
C LEU A 13 9.36 -42.69 -9.68
N PRO A 14 9.11 -42.22 -8.44
CA PRO A 14 7.87 -41.53 -8.12
C PRO A 14 7.73 -40.34 -9.08
N PRO A 15 6.51 -40.02 -9.57
CA PRO A 15 6.33 -38.90 -10.48
C PRO A 15 6.88 -37.63 -9.81
N THR A 16 7.97 -37.08 -10.36
CA THR A 16 8.63 -35.84 -9.91
C THR A 16 7.83 -34.59 -10.27
N THR A 17 6.52 -34.74 -10.49
CA THR A 17 5.60 -33.66 -10.79
C THR A 17 4.85 -33.22 -9.53
N CYS A 18 5.44 -32.28 -8.81
CA CYS A 18 4.74 -31.58 -7.72
C CYS A 18 3.63 -30.70 -8.28
N VAL A 19 2.39 -31.19 -8.26
CA VAL A 19 1.21 -30.41 -8.62
C VAL A 19 0.78 -29.57 -7.43
N TYR A 20 1.23 -28.32 -7.37
CA TYR A 20 0.74 -27.36 -6.39
C TYR A 20 -0.74 -27.03 -6.68
N ARG A 21 -1.65 -27.40 -5.78
CA ARG A 21 -3.09 -27.07 -5.88
C ARG A 21 -3.37 -25.76 -5.14
N GLU A 22 -3.65 -24.71 -5.91
CA GLU A 22 -3.95 -23.37 -5.37
C GLU A 22 -5.45 -23.11 -5.18
N ASN A 23 -6.26 -24.16 -4.98
CA ASN A 23 -7.73 -24.04 -4.88
C ASN A 23 -8.19 -23.07 -3.76
N PHE A 24 -7.36 -22.88 -2.73
CA PHE A 24 -7.61 -21.89 -1.68
C PHE A 24 -7.73 -20.46 -2.22
N LYS A 25 -6.99 -20.13 -3.29
CA LYS A 25 -7.01 -18.79 -3.92
C LYS A 25 -8.41 -18.46 -4.41
N GLN A 26 -9.04 -19.40 -5.12
CA GLN A 26 -10.38 -19.25 -5.70
C GLN A 26 -11.46 -19.10 -4.62
N LEU A 27 -11.27 -19.75 -3.47
CA LEU A 27 -12.23 -19.69 -2.36
C LEU A 27 -12.07 -18.43 -1.50
N LEU A 28 -10.84 -17.96 -1.31
CA LEU A 28 -10.52 -16.89 -0.35
C LEU A 28 -10.39 -15.50 -1.00
N LEU A 29 -9.71 -15.39 -2.14
CA LEU A 29 -9.37 -14.09 -2.73
C LEU A 29 -10.58 -13.34 -3.29
N PRO A 30 -11.51 -13.95 -4.06
CA PRO A 30 -12.66 -13.22 -4.59
C PRO A 30 -13.56 -12.60 -3.50
N PRO A 31 -13.95 -13.32 -2.43
CA PRO A 31 -14.72 -12.72 -1.35
C PRO A 31 -13.99 -11.59 -0.63
N VAL A 32 -12.69 -11.77 -0.31
CA VAL A 32 -11.89 -10.76 0.39
C VAL A 32 -11.75 -9.51 -0.46
N TYR A 33 -11.39 -9.64 -1.73
CA TYR A 33 -11.27 -8.49 -2.63
C TYR A 33 -12.61 -7.83 -2.91
N SER A 34 -13.71 -8.57 -2.94
CA SER A 34 -15.06 -7.99 -3.06
C SER A 34 -15.41 -7.16 -1.82
N ALA A 35 -15.08 -7.63 -0.62
CA ALA A 35 -15.27 -6.87 0.61
C ALA A 35 -14.40 -5.60 0.65
N VAL A 36 -13.13 -5.72 0.25
CA VAL A 36 -12.21 -4.57 0.14
C VAL A 36 -12.71 -3.56 -0.90
N LEU A 37 -13.24 -4.02 -2.03
CA LEU A 37 -13.83 -3.14 -3.04
C LEU A 37 -15.06 -2.41 -2.48
N ALA A 38 -15.98 -3.16 -1.86
CA ALA A 38 -17.24 -2.64 -1.33
C ALA A 38 -17.03 -1.63 -0.21
N ALA A 39 -16.04 -1.82 0.66
CA ALA A 39 -15.71 -0.87 1.72
C ALA A 39 -14.74 0.23 1.24
N GLY A 40 -13.72 -0.15 0.48
CA GLY A 40 -12.60 0.70 0.09
C GLY A 40 -13.00 1.82 -0.86
N LEU A 41 -13.84 1.56 -1.86
CA LEU A 41 -14.31 2.62 -2.76
C LEU A 41 -15.07 3.74 -2.02
N PRO A 42 -16.17 3.47 -1.30
CA PRO A 42 -16.93 4.53 -0.66
C PRO A 42 -16.14 5.25 0.43
N LEU A 43 -15.34 4.53 1.23
CA LEU A 43 -14.54 5.14 2.30
C LEU A 43 -13.49 6.10 1.72
N ASN A 44 -12.73 5.67 0.71
CA ASN A 44 -11.69 6.52 0.14
C ASN A 44 -12.28 7.69 -0.67
N ILE A 45 -13.39 7.50 -1.41
CA ILE A 45 -14.11 8.61 -2.07
C ILE A 45 -14.60 9.63 -1.03
N CYS A 46 -15.16 9.15 0.09
CA CYS A 46 -15.62 10.02 1.17
C CYS A 46 -14.47 10.85 1.76
N VAL A 47 -13.33 10.21 2.05
CA VAL A 47 -12.12 10.90 2.56
C VAL A 47 -11.65 11.99 1.59
N ILE A 48 -11.54 11.69 0.30
CA ILE A 48 -11.13 12.67 -0.72
C ILE A 48 -12.15 13.82 -0.77
N THR A 49 -13.44 13.50 -0.83
CA THR A 49 -14.52 14.49 -0.90
C THR A 49 -14.50 15.41 0.31
N GLN A 50 -14.36 14.85 1.52
CA GLN A 50 -14.30 15.63 2.76
C GLN A 50 -13.10 16.57 2.79
N ILE A 51 -11.93 16.11 2.32
CA ILE A 51 -10.71 16.95 2.27
C ILE A 51 -10.87 18.05 1.21
N CYS A 52 -11.37 17.73 0.02
CA CYS A 52 -11.55 18.68 -1.08
C CYS A 52 -12.64 19.72 -0.83
N THR A 53 -13.72 19.34 -0.14
CA THR A 53 -14.83 20.25 0.19
C THR A 53 -14.58 21.05 1.48
N SER A 54 -13.55 20.71 2.25
CA SER A 54 -13.19 21.45 3.45
C SER A 54 -12.75 22.87 3.09
N ARG A 55 -13.45 23.87 3.63
CA ARG A 55 -13.05 25.29 3.52
C ARG A 55 -11.81 25.65 4.35
N ARG A 56 -11.28 24.70 5.13
CA ARG A 56 -10.10 24.90 5.98
C ARG A 56 -8.83 24.81 5.14
N ALA A 57 -7.78 25.51 5.57
CA ALA A 57 -6.47 25.39 4.96
C ALA A 57 -5.98 23.93 5.01
N LEU A 58 -5.56 23.39 3.86
CA LEU A 58 -4.99 22.04 3.74
C LEU A 58 -3.75 21.91 4.64
N THR A 59 -3.86 21.07 5.66
CA THR A 59 -2.74 20.69 6.53
C THR A 59 -1.83 19.69 5.81
N ARG A 60 -0.57 19.55 6.26
CA ARG A 60 0.37 18.56 5.70
C ARG A 60 -0.19 17.14 5.79
N THR A 61 -0.78 16.81 6.94
CA THR A 61 -1.42 15.51 7.17
C THR A 61 -2.56 15.29 6.19
N ALA A 62 -3.39 16.30 5.93
CA ALA A 62 -4.47 16.19 4.93
C ALA A 62 -3.92 15.93 3.52
N VAL A 63 -2.78 16.52 3.13
CA VAL A 63 -2.13 16.25 1.84
C VAL A 63 -1.64 14.80 1.74
N TYR A 64 -1.02 14.27 2.80
CA TYR A 64 -0.59 12.86 2.83
C TYR A 64 -1.78 11.90 2.82
N THR A 65 -2.82 12.18 3.62
CA THR A 65 -4.06 11.39 3.64
C THR A 65 -4.78 11.42 2.29
N LEU A 66 -4.76 12.55 1.57
CA LEU A 66 -5.31 12.65 0.23
C LEU A 66 -4.56 11.73 -0.76
N ASN A 67 -3.23 11.73 -0.71
CA ASN A 67 -2.43 10.87 -1.60
C ASN A 67 -2.57 9.38 -1.26
N LEU A 68 -2.68 9.04 0.03
CA LEU A 68 -3.01 7.70 0.50
C LEU A 68 -4.36 7.23 -0.06
N ALA A 69 -5.41 8.04 0.12
CA ALA A 69 -6.75 7.71 -0.39
C ALA A 69 -6.79 7.60 -1.91
N LEU A 70 -6.01 8.43 -2.64
CA LEU A 70 -5.85 8.30 -4.08
C LEU A 70 -5.20 6.97 -4.48
N ALA A 71 -4.13 6.56 -3.80
CA ALA A 71 -3.48 5.28 -4.06
C ALA A 71 -4.42 4.09 -3.77
N ASP A 72 -5.21 4.17 -2.70
CA ASP A 72 -6.22 3.15 -2.35
C ASP A 72 -7.34 3.07 -3.38
N LEU A 73 -7.82 4.21 -3.90
CA LEU A 73 -8.83 4.21 -4.97
C LEU A 73 -8.30 3.62 -6.27
N LEU A 74 -7.09 4.00 -6.68
CA LEU A 74 -6.50 3.48 -7.92
C LEU A 74 -6.40 1.94 -7.87
N TYR A 75 -5.98 1.38 -6.73
CA TYR A 75 -5.96 -0.07 -6.56
C TYR A 75 -7.37 -0.68 -6.46
N ALA A 76 -8.28 -0.05 -5.71
CA ALA A 76 -9.67 -0.52 -5.60
C ALA A 76 -10.35 -0.61 -6.98
N CYS A 77 -10.14 0.36 -7.87
CA CYS A 77 -10.65 0.32 -9.24
C CYS A 77 -10.11 -0.87 -10.07
N SER A 78 -8.94 -1.42 -9.71
CA SER A 78 -8.35 -2.58 -10.38
C SER A 78 -8.83 -3.93 -9.83
N LEU A 79 -9.41 -3.96 -8.63
CA LEU A 79 -9.88 -5.18 -7.97
C LEU A 79 -10.91 -5.99 -8.77
N PRO A 80 -11.85 -5.42 -9.54
CA PRO A 80 -12.80 -6.20 -10.33
C PRO A 80 -12.14 -7.20 -11.30
N LEU A 81 -11.03 -6.80 -11.94
CA LEU A 81 -10.28 -7.67 -12.85
C LEU A 81 -9.66 -8.84 -12.07
N LEU A 82 -9.17 -8.56 -10.87
CA LEU A 82 -8.51 -9.53 -10.00
C LEU A 82 -9.52 -10.51 -9.37
N ILE A 83 -10.70 -10.02 -8.99
CA ILE A 83 -11.84 -10.84 -8.54
C ILE A 83 -12.25 -11.81 -9.64
N TYR A 84 -12.41 -11.32 -10.88
CA TYR A 84 -12.74 -12.18 -12.01
C TYR A 84 -11.66 -13.25 -12.25
N ASN A 85 -10.39 -12.86 -12.27
CA ASN A 85 -9.26 -13.77 -12.46
C ASN A 85 -9.30 -14.93 -11.47
N TYR A 86 -9.41 -14.64 -10.16
CA TYR A 86 -9.41 -15.67 -9.14
C TYR A 86 -10.71 -16.47 -9.09
N ALA A 87 -11.86 -15.87 -9.43
CA ALA A 87 -13.14 -16.59 -9.53
C ALA A 87 -13.16 -17.59 -10.70
N GLN A 88 -12.46 -17.30 -11.80
CA GLN A 88 -12.36 -18.16 -12.99
C GLN A 88 -11.16 -19.12 -12.95
N GLY A 89 -10.54 -19.29 -11.78
CA GLY A 89 -9.40 -20.17 -11.60
C GLY A 89 -8.15 -19.73 -12.35
N ASP A 90 -7.75 -18.49 -12.07
CA ASP A 90 -6.56 -17.81 -12.58
C ASP A 90 -6.60 -17.52 -14.09
N HIS A 91 -7.79 -17.57 -14.69
CA HIS A 91 -7.96 -17.22 -16.08
C HIS A 91 -7.95 -15.69 -16.28
N TRP A 92 -7.01 -15.21 -17.09
CA TRP A 92 -6.81 -13.80 -17.40
C TRP A 92 -7.11 -13.47 -18.87
N PRO A 93 -8.33 -12.98 -19.19
CA PRO A 93 -8.70 -12.60 -20.56
C PRO A 93 -8.37 -11.14 -20.93
N PHE A 94 -7.94 -10.30 -19.98
CA PHE A 94 -7.85 -8.84 -20.16
C PHE A 94 -6.57 -8.36 -20.87
N GLY A 95 -5.72 -9.28 -21.33
CA GLY A 95 -4.47 -8.98 -22.04
C GLY A 95 -3.29 -8.59 -21.13
N ASP A 96 -2.11 -8.53 -21.74
CA ASP A 96 -0.83 -8.36 -21.02
C ASP A 96 -0.69 -7.00 -20.34
N PHE A 97 -1.12 -5.93 -21.01
CA PHE A 97 -1.08 -4.58 -20.46
C PHE A 97 -1.88 -4.46 -19.17
N ALA A 98 -3.11 -4.99 -19.15
CA ALA A 98 -3.95 -4.97 -17.97
C ALA A 98 -3.31 -5.78 -16.83
N CYS A 99 -2.70 -6.94 -17.12
CA CYS A 99 -1.99 -7.73 -16.12
C CYS A 99 -0.88 -6.89 -15.46
N ARG A 100 0.01 -6.30 -16.27
CA ARG A 100 1.10 -5.43 -15.78
C ARG A 100 0.56 -4.25 -14.96
N LEU A 101 -0.50 -3.60 -15.43
CA LEU A 101 -1.12 -2.46 -14.75
C LEU A 101 -1.69 -2.85 -13.38
N VAL A 102 -2.48 -3.93 -13.30
CA VAL A 102 -3.06 -4.38 -12.02
C VAL A 102 -1.96 -4.78 -11.03
N ARG A 103 -0.92 -5.49 -11.49
CA ARG A 103 0.23 -5.82 -10.64
C ARG A 103 0.97 -4.57 -10.18
N PHE A 104 1.24 -3.63 -11.08
CA PHE A 104 1.85 -2.36 -10.72
C PHE A 104 1.03 -1.60 -9.68
N LEU A 105 -0.28 -1.47 -9.86
CA LEU A 105 -1.18 -0.78 -8.92
C LEU A 105 -1.20 -1.45 -7.54
N PHE A 106 -1.17 -2.78 -7.48
CA PHE A 106 -1.07 -3.53 -6.22
C PHE A 106 0.19 -3.16 -5.44
N TYR A 107 1.37 -3.26 -6.07
CA TYR A 107 2.64 -2.95 -5.40
C TYR A 107 2.78 -1.44 -5.12
N ALA A 108 2.31 -0.58 -6.02
CA ALA A 108 2.31 0.85 -5.82
C ALA A 108 1.45 1.26 -4.63
N ASN A 109 0.27 0.66 -4.47
CA ASN A 109 -0.57 0.86 -3.29
C ASN A 109 0.13 0.34 -2.02
N LEU A 110 0.63 -0.90 -2.02
CA LEU A 110 1.29 -1.50 -0.87
C LEU A 110 2.44 -0.63 -0.34
N HIS A 111 3.37 -0.26 -1.21
CA HIS A 111 4.54 0.54 -0.82
C HIS A 111 4.19 2.01 -0.55
N GLY A 112 3.32 2.59 -1.38
CA GLY A 112 2.84 3.96 -1.21
C GLY A 112 2.14 4.16 0.13
N SER A 113 1.26 3.24 0.50
CA SER A 113 0.49 3.32 1.74
C SER A 113 1.40 3.30 2.98
N ILE A 114 2.41 2.43 3.01
CA ILE A 114 3.37 2.38 4.13
C ILE A 114 4.17 3.68 4.22
N LEU A 115 4.64 4.23 3.10
CA LEU A 115 5.39 5.48 3.08
C LEU A 115 4.54 6.69 3.50
N PHE A 116 3.30 6.80 3.00
CA PHE A 116 2.38 7.86 3.41
C PHE A 116 2.00 7.76 4.88
N LEU A 117 1.71 6.56 5.40
CA LEU A 117 1.47 6.34 6.82
C LEU A 117 2.68 6.72 7.69
N THR A 118 3.88 6.42 7.22
CA THR A 118 5.13 6.82 7.90
C THR A 118 5.27 8.34 7.94
N CYS A 119 5.01 9.03 6.83
CA CYS A 119 5.02 10.49 6.76
C CYS A 119 3.98 11.12 7.70
N ILE A 120 2.77 10.56 7.75
CA ILE A 120 1.70 11.00 8.66
C ILE A 120 2.14 10.82 10.12
N SER A 121 2.64 9.64 10.49
CA SER A 121 3.10 9.32 11.84
C SER A 121 4.26 10.20 12.28
N PHE A 122 5.24 10.42 11.40
CA PHE A 122 6.38 11.29 11.67
C PHE A 122 5.95 12.76 11.84
N GLN A 123 5.07 13.27 10.97
CA GLN A 123 4.54 14.62 11.11
C GLN A 123 3.75 14.81 12.42
N ARG A 124 2.99 13.80 12.85
CA ARG A 124 2.30 13.81 14.15
C ARG A 124 3.28 13.81 15.31
N TYR A 125 4.31 12.98 15.25
CA TYR A 125 5.38 12.92 16.24
C TYR A 125 6.07 14.29 16.41
N LEU A 126 6.43 14.94 15.30
CA LEU A 126 7.04 16.28 15.32
C LEU A 126 6.09 17.34 15.90
N GLY A 127 4.80 17.28 15.59
CA GLY A 127 3.81 18.21 16.14
C GLY A 127 3.64 18.09 17.66
N ILE A 128 3.78 16.89 18.21
CA ILE A 128 3.64 16.63 19.65
C ILE A 128 4.95 16.95 20.40
N CYS A 129 6.11 16.60 19.82
CA CYS A 129 7.41 16.79 20.49
C CYS A 129 7.98 18.20 20.32
N HIS A 130 7.66 18.90 19.23
CA HIS A 130 8.21 20.22 18.91
C HIS A 130 7.11 21.23 18.49
N PRO A 131 6.15 21.54 19.38
CA PRO A 131 5.00 22.39 19.05
C PRO A 131 5.37 23.85 18.69
N LEU A 132 6.54 24.34 19.13
CA LEU A 132 7.01 25.70 18.88
C LEU A 132 7.99 25.81 17.69
N ALA A 133 8.24 24.72 16.98
CA ALA A 133 9.18 24.72 15.85
C ALA A 133 8.69 25.67 14.73
N PRO A 134 9.52 26.63 14.27
CA PRO A 134 9.15 27.59 13.22
C PRO A 134 8.67 26.93 11.91
N TRP A 135 9.14 25.71 11.67
CA TRP A 135 8.77 24.84 10.54
C TRP A 135 7.27 24.52 10.47
N HIS A 136 6.52 24.61 11.58
CA HIS A 136 5.06 24.42 11.59
C HIS A 136 4.30 25.59 10.94
N LYS A 137 4.84 26.82 11.01
CA LYS A 137 4.14 28.05 10.62
C LYS A 137 4.46 28.55 9.21
N ARG A 138 5.64 28.25 8.64
CA ARG A 138 6.14 29.00 7.47
C ARG A 138 6.43 28.22 6.18
N GLY A 139 6.35 26.88 6.18
CA GLY A 139 6.72 26.06 5.00
C GLY A 139 5.78 24.89 4.69
N GLY A 140 4.52 24.95 5.13
CA GLY A 140 3.62 23.80 5.26
C GLY A 140 3.37 22.98 4.00
N ARG A 141 2.61 23.58 3.07
CA ARG A 141 1.94 22.88 1.97
C ARG A 141 2.87 22.49 0.83
N ARG A 142 3.78 23.38 0.42
CA ARG A 142 4.74 23.10 -0.66
C ARG A 142 5.66 21.94 -0.30
N ALA A 143 6.19 21.93 0.93
CA ALA A 143 7.01 20.82 1.42
C ALA A 143 6.25 19.49 1.43
N ALA A 144 4.98 19.48 1.87
CA ALA A 144 4.16 18.26 1.84
C ALA A 144 3.95 17.74 0.41
N TRP A 145 3.66 18.63 -0.56
CA TRP A 145 3.56 18.22 -1.96
C TRP A 145 4.88 17.70 -2.53
N LEU A 146 6.01 18.32 -2.19
CA LEU A 146 7.34 17.82 -2.58
C LEU A 146 7.60 16.43 -2.00
N VAL A 147 7.25 16.19 -0.73
CA VAL A 147 7.35 14.86 -0.12
C VAL A 147 6.43 13.87 -0.83
N CYS A 148 5.18 14.22 -1.16
CA CYS A 148 4.30 13.34 -1.92
C CYS A 148 4.87 13.00 -3.29
N VAL A 149 5.40 13.98 -4.02
CA VAL A 149 6.06 13.75 -5.31
C VAL A 149 7.24 12.81 -5.14
N ALA A 150 8.09 13.02 -4.13
CA ALA A 150 9.22 12.14 -3.84
C ALA A 150 8.77 10.71 -3.49
N VAL A 151 7.70 10.55 -2.70
CA VAL A 151 7.12 9.23 -2.37
C VAL A 151 6.60 8.57 -3.64
N TRP A 152 5.83 9.28 -4.47
CA TRP A 152 5.34 8.73 -5.74
C TRP A 152 6.49 8.32 -6.66
N LEU A 153 7.54 9.14 -6.80
CA LEU A 153 8.72 8.80 -7.60
C LEU A 153 9.46 7.57 -7.04
N ALA A 154 9.61 7.48 -5.71
CA ALA A 154 10.24 6.32 -5.08
C ALA A 154 9.42 5.03 -5.34
N VAL A 155 8.10 5.09 -5.14
CA VAL A 155 7.19 3.98 -5.36
C VAL A 155 7.17 3.57 -6.82
N THR A 156 7.05 4.51 -7.76
CA THR A 156 7.03 4.20 -9.19
C THR A 156 8.36 3.60 -9.62
N THR A 157 9.49 4.15 -9.20
CA THR A 157 10.83 3.63 -9.53
C THR A 157 11.02 2.22 -8.98
N GLN A 158 10.61 1.97 -7.74
CA GLN A 158 10.73 0.67 -7.10
C GLN A 158 9.81 -0.39 -7.75
N CYS A 159 8.59 0.00 -8.14
CA CYS A 159 7.60 -0.90 -8.74
C CYS A 159 7.73 -1.04 -10.27
N LEU A 160 8.52 -0.18 -10.93
CA LEU A 160 8.69 -0.20 -12.38
C LEU A 160 9.21 -1.56 -12.90
N PRO A 161 10.23 -2.19 -12.28
CA PRO A 161 10.66 -3.51 -12.72
C PRO A 161 9.59 -4.58 -12.52
N THR A 162 8.68 -4.44 -11.55
CA THR A 162 7.51 -5.32 -11.46
C THR A 162 6.63 -5.23 -12.70
N ALA A 163 6.49 -4.07 -13.34
CA ALA A 163 5.79 -3.96 -14.62
C ALA A 163 6.53 -4.67 -15.77
N ILE A 164 7.86 -4.89 -15.64
CA ILE A 164 8.68 -5.63 -16.62
C ILE A 164 8.55 -7.15 -16.38
N PHE A 165 8.64 -7.58 -15.12
CA PHE A 165 8.58 -9.00 -14.73
C PHE A 165 7.16 -9.57 -14.69
N ALA A 166 6.16 -8.75 -14.38
CA ALA A 166 4.76 -9.15 -14.52
C ALA A 166 4.47 -9.39 -15.99
N ALA A 167 4.03 -10.60 -16.31
CA ALA A 167 3.66 -10.96 -17.66
C ALA A 167 2.50 -11.95 -17.64
N THR A 168 1.79 -11.98 -18.76
CA THR A 168 0.86 -13.07 -19.05
C THR A 168 1.63 -14.29 -19.57
N GLY A 169 1.07 -15.47 -19.34
CA GLY A 169 1.57 -16.70 -19.93
C GLY A 169 0.47 -17.73 -20.08
N ILE A 170 0.77 -18.83 -20.77
CA ILE A 170 -0.17 -19.93 -20.95
C ILE A 170 0.15 -21.03 -19.95
N GLN A 171 -0.83 -21.40 -19.14
CA GLN A 171 -0.73 -22.51 -18.20
C GLN A 171 -1.99 -23.38 -18.32
N ARG A 172 -1.81 -24.69 -18.58
CA ARG A 172 -2.91 -25.66 -18.75
C ARG A 172 -3.97 -25.19 -19.76
N ASN A 173 -3.52 -24.71 -20.92
CA ASN A 173 -4.37 -24.18 -22.01
C ASN A 173 -5.23 -22.96 -21.62
N ARG A 174 -4.80 -22.20 -20.59
CA ARG A 174 -5.43 -20.95 -20.17
C ARG A 174 -4.39 -19.84 -20.06
N THR A 175 -4.77 -18.64 -20.45
CA THR A 175 -3.97 -17.44 -20.18
C THR A 175 -4.05 -17.13 -18.68
N VAL A 176 -2.90 -16.96 -18.03
CA VAL A 176 -2.77 -16.60 -16.62
C VAL A 176 -1.93 -15.32 -16.50
N CYS A 177 -2.19 -14.52 -15.46
CA CYS A 177 -1.39 -13.35 -15.11
C CYS A 177 -0.51 -13.66 -13.90
N TYR A 178 0.80 -13.80 -14.10
CA TYR A 178 1.72 -14.17 -13.01
C TYR A 178 1.78 -13.09 -11.91
N ASP A 179 1.76 -13.51 -10.64
CA ASP A 179 1.80 -12.63 -9.47
C ASP A 179 3.12 -11.86 -9.32
N LEU A 180 4.23 -12.50 -9.70
CA LEU A 180 5.60 -12.05 -9.46
C LEU A 180 6.42 -12.09 -10.76
N SER A 181 6.60 -13.29 -11.31
CA SER A 181 7.36 -13.52 -12.53
C SER A 181 6.96 -14.86 -13.16
N PRO A 182 7.01 -14.99 -14.50
CA PRO A 182 6.96 -16.28 -15.16
C PRO A 182 8.07 -17.21 -14.65
N PRO A 183 7.87 -18.54 -14.65
CA PRO A 183 8.86 -19.50 -14.18
C PRO A 183 10.24 -19.33 -14.83
N ALA A 184 10.29 -18.93 -16.10
CA ALA A 184 11.52 -18.70 -16.85
C ALA A 184 12.37 -17.53 -16.32
N LEU A 185 11.75 -16.53 -15.68
CA LEU A 185 12.45 -15.36 -15.14
C LEU A 185 12.58 -15.41 -13.60
N ALA A 186 12.06 -16.44 -12.94
CA ALA A 186 12.02 -16.53 -11.47
C ALA A 186 13.41 -16.41 -10.83
N THR A 187 14.44 -17.03 -11.39
CA THR A 187 15.82 -16.95 -10.88
C THR A 187 16.41 -15.54 -10.98
N HIS A 188 16.08 -14.80 -12.04
CA HIS A 188 16.51 -13.41 -12.22
C HIS A 188 15.68 -12.43 -11.38
N TYR A 189 14.41 -12.77 -11.11
CA TYR A 189 13.53 -12.01 -10.25
C TYR A 189 13.93 -12.11 -8.77
N MET A 190 14.41 -13.26 -8.31
CA MET A 190 14.71 -13.54 -6.90
C MET A 190 15.53 -12.43 -6.18
N PRO A 191 16.71 -11.98 -6.67
CA PRO A 191 17.47 -10.94 -6.00
C PRO A 191 16.71 -9.60 -5.94
N TYR A 192 15.98 -9.26 -7.00
CA TYR A 192 15.15 -8.07 -7.04
C TYR A 192 13.98 -8.16 -6.05
N GLY A 193 13.28 -9.29 -6.00
CA GLY A 193 12.18 -9.55 -5.06
C GLY A 193 12.63 -9.47 -3.60
N MET A 194 13.82 -9.99 -3.28
CA MET A 194 14.42 -9.86 -1.95
C MET A 194 14.73 -8.39 -1.61
N ALA A 195 15.36 -7.65 -2.52
CA ALA A 195 15.64 -6.23 -2.33
C ALA A 195 14.35 -5.41 -2.14
N LEU A 196 13.33 -5.67 -2.96
CA LEU A 196 11.97 -5.11 -2.85
C LEU A 196 11.37 -5.36 -1.46
N THR A 197 11.47 -6.59 -0.96
CA THR A 197 10.91 -6.97 0.35
C THR A 197 11.63 -6.25 1.48
N VAL A 198 12.96 -6.19 1.45
CA VAL A 198 13.74 -5.59 2.54
C VAL A 198 13.62 -4.06 2.52
N ILE A 199 13.89 -3.43 1.37
CA ILE A 199 13.96 -1.98 1.24
C ILE A 199 12.56 -1.38 1.15
N GLY A 200 11.66 -2.03 0.41
CA GLY A 200 10.33 -1.52 0.13
C GLY A 200 9.29 -1.83 1.20
N PHE A 201 9.48 -2.88 2.00
CA PHE A 201 8.52 -3.29 3.02
C PHE A 201 9.11 -3.29 4.43
N LEU A 202 10.15 -4.09 4.71
CA LEU A 202 10.63 -4.28 6.08
C LEU A 202 11.16 -2.98 6.72
N LEU A 203 11.96 -2.20 5.99
CA LEU A 203 12.55 -0.98 6.54
C LEU A 203 11.49 0.14 6.75
N PRO A 204 10.61 0.44 5.79
CA PRO A 204 9.49 1.38 6.00
C PRO A 204 8.53 0.91 7.11
N PHE A 205 8.24 -0.39 7.17
CA PHE A 205 7.37 -0.96 8.20
C PHE A 205 8.00 -0.87 9.61
N ALA A 206 9.29 -1.15 9.75
CA ALA A 206 10.01 -0.98 11.01
C ALA A 206 10.03 0.50 11.46
N ALA A 207 10.28 1.43 10.53
CA ALA A 207 10.21 2.86 10.80
C ALA A 207 8.80 3.30 11.24
N LEU A 208 7.77 2.79 10.57
CA LEU A 208 6.37 3.02 10.93
C LEU A 208 6.06 2.53 12.35
N LEU A 209 6.40 1.29 12.66
CA LEU A 209 6.22 0.70 13.99
C LEU A 209 6.96 1.49 15.06
N ALA A 210 8.23 1.84 14.82
CA ALA A 210 9.01 2.64 15.76
C ALA A 210 8.35 4.01 16.02
N CYS A 211 7.89 4.70 14.97
CA CYS A 211 7.17 5.96 15.10
C CYS A 211 5.87 5.80 15.91
N TYR A 212 5.08 4.77 15.64
CA TYR A 212 3.85 4.48 16.38
C TYR A 212 4.12 4.13 17.85
N CYS A 213 5.12 3.30 18.14
CA CYS A 213 5.51 2.97 19.52
C CYS A 213 5.97 4.21 20.29
N LEU A 214 6.80 5.07 19.68
CA LEU A 214 7.24 6.32 20.30
C LEU A 214 6.06 7.26 20.56
N LEU A 215 5.14 7.36 19.60
CA LEU A 215 3.94 8.17 19.74
C LEU A 215 3.03 7.65 20.86
N ALA A 216 2.77 6.35 20.90
CA ALA A 216 1.96 5.71 21.95
C ALA A 216 2.59 5.92 23.33
N ARG A 217 3.89 5.68 23.48
CA ARG A 217 4.62 5.91 24.75
C ARG A 217 4.53 7.35 25.22
N ARG A 218 4.54 8.32 24.31
CA ARG A 218 4.45 9.75 24.67
C ARG A 218 3.03 10.14 25.07
N LEU A 219 2.01 9.61 24.41
CA LEU A 219 0.62 9.81 24.80
C LEU A 219 0.35 9.19 26.18
N CYS A 220 0.72 7.93 26.40
CA CYS A 220 0.55 7.28 27.71
C CYS A 220 1.32 7.96 28.85
N ARG A 221 2.44 8.63 28.56
CA ARG A 221 3.18 9.44 29.55
C ARG A 221 2.54 10.80 29.83
N GLN A 222 1.77 11.34 28.89
CA GLN A 222 1.02 12.58 29.07
C GLN A 222 -0.32 12.35 29.80
N ASP A 223 -0.83 11.12 29.81
CA ASP A 223 -2.03 10.70 30.55
C ASP A 223 -1.74 10.24 32.01
N GLY A 224 -0.50 10.42 32.51
CA GLY A 224 -0.20 10.43 33.96
C GLY A 224 -0.76 11.70 34.62
N PRO A 225 -1.06 11.72 35.93
CA PRO A 225 -2.02 12.65 36.54
C PRO A 225 -1.73 14.11 36.15
N ALA A 226 -2.65 14.68 35.39
CA ALA A 226 -2.53 16.03 34.83
C ALA A 226 -2.63 17.08 35.95
N GLU A 227 -1.58 17.89 36.07
CA GLU A 227 -1.60 19.12 36.86
C GLU A 227 -2.69 20.09 36.31
N PRO A 228 -3.58 20.61 37.17
CA PRO A 228 -4.77 21.39 36.78
C PRO A 228 -4.47 22.68 35.99
N VAL A 229 -3.22 23.16 36.04
CA VAL A 229 -2.79 24.42 35.41
C VAL A 229 -2.64 24.29 33.88
N ALA A 230 -2.37 23.09 33.34
CA ALA A 230 -2.22 22.87 31.89
C ALA A 230 -3.58 22.76 31.16
N GLN A 231 -4.60 22.25 31.85
CA GLN A 231 -5.97 22.12 31.36
C GLN A 231 -6.63 23.51 31.17
N GLU A 232 -6.40 24.43 32.11
CA GLU A 232 -6.96 25.78 32.07
C GLU A 232 -6.40 26.63 30.91
N ARG A 233 -5.09 26.51 30.62
CA ARG A 233 -4.46 27.18 29.47
C ARG A 233 -4.98 26.68 28.12
N ARG A 234 -5.27 25.37 28.00
CA ARG A 234 -5.91 24.79 26.80
C ARG A 234 -7.35 25.28 26.62
N GLY A 235 -8.11 25.40 27.71
CA GLY A 235 -9.47 25.95 27.69
C GLY A 235 -9.52 27.43 27.23
N LYS A 236 -8.59 28.27 27.73
CA LYS A 236 -8.51 29.68 27.32
C LYS A 236 -8.07 29.84 25.86
N ALA A 237 -7.12 29.03 25.38
CA ALA A 237 -6.71 29.05 23.97
C ALA A 237 -7.82 28.54 23.04
N ALA A 238 -8.59 27.53 23.44
CA ALA A 238 -9.73 27.03 22.67
C ALA A 238 -10.87 28.05 22.60
N ARG A 239 -11.19 28.75 23.70
CA ARG A 239 -12.19 29.84 23.69
C ARG A 239 -11.75 31.00 22.79
N MET A 240 -10.47 31.33 22.75
CA MET A 240 -9.96 32.39 21.86
C MET A 240 -10.00 31.99 20.37
N ALA A 241 -9.94 30.69 20.04
CA ALA A 241 -10.08 30.21 18.67
C ALA A 241 -11.54 30.21 18.18
N VAL A 242 -12.52 30.10 19.09
CA VAL A 242 -13.95 30.16 18.75
C VAL A 242 -14.44 31.59 18.53
N VAL A 243 -13.78 32.59 19.15
CA VAL A 243 -14.15 34.01 18.98
C VAL A 243 -13.64 34.60 17.65
N VAL A 244 -12.74 33.91 16.94
CA VAL A 244 -12.12 34.38 15.68
C VAL A 244 -12.52 33.51 14.47
N ALA A 245 -13.48 32.59 14.63
CA ALA A 245 -14.09 31.82 13.53
C ALA A 245 -15.56 32.19 13.38
#